data_AF-A0A6A3PP70-F1
#
_entry.id   AF-A0A6A3PP70-F1
#
_cell.length_a   1.000
_cell.length_b   1.000
_cell.length_c   1.000
_cell.angle_alpha   90.00
_cell.angle_beta   90.00
_cell.angle_gamma   90.00
#
_symmetry.space_group_name_H-M   'P 1'
#
loop_
_entity.id
_entity.type
_entity.pdbx_description
1 polymer ?
#
loop_
_entity_poly.entity_id
_entity_poly.type
_entity_poly.pdbx_seq_one_letter_code
_entity_poly.pdbx_strand_id
1 'polypeptide(L)'
;MAPLLDRPSPRTNLTDHDRSRVLSALLNHATGGKLKQGSLKAVSASFGVSTQTAQRIWRRANENFKSTGVFSSPSRKCKSGRRKINRDRELARLRSVAPQ
;
A
#
# COMPACT_ATOMS: atom_id res chain seq x y z
N MET A 1 25.75 5.91 12.78
CA MET A 1 24.83 6.62 11.85
C MET A 1 23.70 5.67 11.49
N ALA A 2 22.44 6.03 11.80
CA ALA A 2 21.29 5.23 11.35
C ALA A 2 21.14 5.37 9.83
N PRO A 3 20.84 4.29 9.08
CA PRO A 3 20.69 4.37 7.64
C PRO A 3 19.52 5.32 7.35
N LEU A 4 19.78 6.35 6.56
CA LEU A 4 18.76 7.21 5.99
C LEU A 4 17.93 6.33 5.06
N LEU A 5 16.86 5.77 5.62
CA LEU A 5 15.84 5.05 4.89
C LEU A 5 15.47 5.89 3.66
N ASP A 6 15.66 5.32 2.46
CA ASP A 6 15.35 5.96 1.19
C ASP A 6 14.02 6.69 1.29
N ARG A 7 14.08 8.03 1.29
CA ARG A 7 12.87 8.84 1.41
C ARG A 7 12.16 8.76 0.08
N PRO A 8 10.94 8.18 0.01
CA PRO A 8 10.23 8.14 -1.26
C PRO A 8 9.97 9.57 -1.72
N SER A 9 10.34 9.87 -2.97
CA SER A 9 10.05 11.16 -3.60
C SER A 9 8.54 11.46 -3.49
N PRO A 10 8.11 12.72 -3.28
CA PRO A 10 6.70 13.08 -3.08
C PRO A 10 5.75 12.63 -4.19
N ARG A 11 6.29 12.34 -5.39
CA ARG A 11 5.54 11.87 -6.57
C ARG A 11 5.64 10.36 -6.79
N THR A 12 6.50 9.65 -6.05
CA THR A 12 6.68 8.22 -6.21
C THR A 12 5.59 7.47 -5.44
N ASN A 13 5.01 6.47 -6.08
CA ASN A 13 4.01 5.63 -5.43
C ASN A 13 4.67 4.85 -4.28
N LEU A 14 4.09 4.94 -3.09
CA LEU A 14 4.56 4.21 -1.92
C LEU A 14 4.42 2.70 -2.15
N THR A 15 5.52 1.97 -2.05
CA THR A 15 5.53 0.51 -2.26
C THR A 15 4.80 -0.21 -1.12
N ASP A 16 4.43 -1.47 -1.30
CA ASP A 16 3.80 -2.26 -0.22
C ASP A 16 4.74 -2.42 0.99
N HIS A 17 6.04 -2.49 0.74
CA HIS A 17 7.07 -2.51 1.79
C HIS A 17 7.13 -1.19 2.56
N ASP A 18 7.09 -0.04 1.87
CA ASP A 18 7.07 1.25 2.57
C ASP A 18 5.76 1.44 3.36
N ARG A 19 4.63 0.97 2.80
CA ARG A 19 3.34 0.99 3.48
C ARG A 19 3.34 0.14 4.75
N SER A 20 3.99 -1.02 4.74
CA SER A 20 4.13 -1.86 5.94
C SER A 20 5.01 -1.19 6.98
N ARG A 21 6.11 -0.53 6.58
CA ARG A 21 6.97 0.21 7.51
C ARG A 21 6.27 1.39 8.17
N VAL A 22 5.51 2.18 7.41
CA VAL A 22 4.66 3.25 7.96
C VAL A 22 3.63 2.68 8.93
N LEU A 23 3.00 1.54 8.58
CA LEU A 23 2.02 0.90 9.44
C LEU A 23 2.64 0.40 10.75
N SER A 24 3.81 -0.25 10.71
CA SER A 24 4.52 -0.70 11.91
C SER A 24 4.86 0.48 12.83
N ALA A 25 5.31 1.60 12.28
CA ALA A 25 5.54 2.82 13.06
C ALA A 25 4.25 3.35 13.70
N LEU A 26 3.13 3.37 12.97
CA LEU A 26 1.84 3.76 13.54
C LEU A 26 1.38 2.81 14.67
N LEU A 27 1.60 1.51 14.53
CA LEU A 27 1.26 0.52 15.56
C LEU A 27 2.07 0.73 16.85
N ASN A 28 3.36 1.10 16.74
CA ASN A 28 4.18 1.44 17.90
C ASN A 28 3.67 2.67 18.67
N HIS A 29 2.96 3.57 17.98
CA HIS A 29 2.32 4.74 18.58
C HIS A 29 0.87 4.49 19.02
N ALA A 30 0.31 3.32 18.71
CA ALA A 30 -1.05 2.97 19.08
C ALA A 30 -1.10 2.38 20.49
N THR A 31 -2.14 2.71 21.24
CA THR A 31 -2.42 2.14 22.55
C THR A 31 -3.90 1.79 22.62
N GLY A 32 -4.23 0.55 22.96
CA GLY A 32 -5.62 0.06 22.96
C GLY A 32 -6.31 0.15 21.59
N GLY A 33 -5.56 -0.04 20.50
CA GLY A 33 -6.09 0.04 19.13
C GLY A 33 -6.39 1.46 18.63
N LYS A 34 -6.04 2.49 19.41
CA LYS A 34 -6.19 3.91 19.03
C LYS A 34 -4.83 4.57 18.88
N LEU A 35 -4.66 5.37 17.83
CA LEU A 35 -3.48 6.21 17.67
C LEU A 35 -3.50 7.37 18.68
N LYS A 36 -2.37 7.62 19.35
CA LYS A 36 -2.21 8.82 20.17
C LYS A 36 -2.32 10.08 19.31
N GLN A 37 -2.83 11.17 19.89
CA GLN A 37 -2.89 12.47 19.22
C GLN A 37 -1.51 12.88 18.69
N GLY A 38 -1.47 13.46 17.49
CA GLY A 38 -0.21 13.87 16.85
C GLY A 38 0.61 12.74 16.20
N SER A 39 0.34 11.47 16.50
CA SER A 39 1.11 10.34 15.96
C SER A 39 1.11 10.28 14.43
N LEU A 40 -0.03 10.58 13.80
CA LEU A 40 -0.12 10.64 12.34
C LEU A 40 0.86 11.66 11.76
N LYS A 41 0.94 12.86 12.37
CA LYS A 41 1.83 13.95 11.91
C LYS A 41 3.30 13.60 12.16
N ALA A 42 3.60 13.00 13.31
CA ALA A 42 4.95 12.58 13.65
C ALA A 42 5.45 11.50 12.69
N VAL A 43 4.70 10.41 12.52
CA VAL A 43 5.06 9.31 11.61
C VAL A 43 5.10 9.79 10.17
N SER A 44 4.13 10.61 9.73
CA SER A 44 4.13 11.11 8.35
C SER A 44 5.40 11.93 8.04
N ALA A 45 5.84 12.76 8.99
CA ALA A 45 7.07 13.54 8.86
C ALA A 45 8.32 12.65 8.80
N SER A 46 8.42 11.62 9.66
CA SER A 46 9.57 10.69 9.67
C SER A 46 9.73 9.91 8.36
N PHE A 47 8.62 9.57 7.70
CA PHE A 47 8.62 8.81 6.44
C PHE A 47 8.50 9.69 5.19
N GLY A 48 8.38 11.01 5.32
CA GLY A 48 8.21 11.92 4.19
C GLY A 48 6.90 11.71 3.41
N VAL A 49 5.87 11.15 4.03
CA VAL A 49 4.56 10.90 3.41
C VAL A 49 3.55 11.96 3.84
N SER A 50 2.50 12.19 3.06
CA SER A 50 1.41 13.07 3.50
C SER A 50 0.66 12.46 4.68
N THR A 51 0.20 13.32 5.61
CA THR A 51 -0.65 12.90 6.74
C THR A 51 -1.89 12.15 6.28
N GLN A 52 -2.48 12.56 5.15
CA GLN A 52 -3.62 11.88 4.51
C GLN A 52 -3.26 10.46 4.07
N THR A 53 -2.04 10.23 3.56
CA THR A 53 -1.57 8.89 3.19
C THR A 53 -1.39 8.01 4.42
N ALA A 54 -0.77 8.53 5.49
CA ALA A 54 -0.63 7.82 6.77
C ALA A 54 -2.01 7.47 7.37
N GLN A 55 -2.95 8.41 7.36
CA GLN A 55 -4.33 8.19 7.83
C GLN A 55 -5.03 7.10 7.00
N ARG A 56 -4.89 7.13 5.67
CA ARG A 56 -5.44 6.10 4.78
C ARG A 56 -4.83 4.72 5.04
N ILE A 57 -3.53 4.66 5.32
CA ILE A 57 -2.85 3.43 5.70
C ILE A 57 -3.48 2.86 6.97
N TRP A 58 -3.58 3.69 8.02
CA TRP A 58 -4.17 3.31 9.31
C TRP A 58 -5.60 2.82 9.19
N ARG A 59 -6.46 3.58 8.51
CA ARG A 59 -7.88 3.23 8.35
C ARG A 59 -8.04 1.87 7.67
N ARG A 60 -7.34 1.66 6.56
CA ARG A 60 -7.37 0.38 5.83
C ARG A 60 -6.79 -0.78 6.62
N ALA A 61 -5.75 -0.55 7.42
CA ALA A 61 -5.19 -1.58 8.29
C ALA A 61 -6.21 -2.04 9.34
N ASN A 62 -6.97 -1.12 9.92
CA ASN A 62 -8.06 -1.45 10.84
C ASN A 62 -9.21 -2.18 10.14
N GLU A 63 -9.61 -1.74 8.94
CA GLU A 63 -10.61 -2.44 8.12
C GLU A 63 -10.17 -3.88 7.85
N ASN A 64 -8.91 -4.07 7.45
CA ASN A 64 -8.35 -5.40 7.18
C ASN A 64 -8.22 -6.26 8.44
N PHE A 65 -7.86 -5.67 9.57
CA PHE A 65 -7.80 -6.37 10.85
C PHE A 65 -9.20 -6.88 11.26
N LYS A 66 -10.25 -6.08 11.07
CA LYS A 66 -11.63 -6.51 11.33
C LYS A 66 -12.06 -7.70 10.46
N SER A 67 -11.57 -7.81 9.23
CA SER A 67 -11.96 -8.88 8.31
C SER A 67 -11.05 -10.12 8.34
N THR A 68 -9.76 -9.95 8.66
CA THR A 68 -8.74 -11.01 8.55
C THR A 68 -7.96 -11.29 9.83
N GLY A 69 -8.10 -10.46 10.87
CA GLY A 69 -7.28 -10.52 12.08
C GLY A 69 -5.85 -9.98 11.90
N VAL A 70 -5.49 -9.50 10.71
CA VAL A 70 -4.13 -9.02 10.40
C VAL A 70 -4.14 -7.53 10.05
N PHE A 71 -3.27 -6.75 10.70
CA PHE A 71 -3.02 -5.36 10.31
C PHE A 71 -2.23 -5.34 9.01
N SER A 72 -2.91 -5.04 7.90
CA SER A 72 -2.26 -4.86 6.60
C SER A 72 -2.94 -3.77 5.79
N SER A 73 -2.14 -3.04 5.00
CA SER A 73 -2.65 -1.96 4.14
C SER A 73 -1.97 -1.97 2.78
N PRO A 74 -2.09 -3.06 2.00
CA PRO A 74 -1.46 -3.15 0.69
C PRO A 74 -2.01 -2.09 -0.27
N SER A 75 -1.21 -1.73 -1.26
CA SER A 75 -1.61 -0.90 -2.37
C SER A 75 -2.73 -1.60 -3.14
N ARG A 76 -3.74 -0.81 -3.49
CA ARG A 76 -4.83 -1.24 -4.37
C ARG A 76 -4.56 -0.85 -5.83
N LYS A 77 -3.42 -0.23 -6.12
CA LYS A 77 -3.02 0.10 -7.50
C LYS A 77 -2.98 -1.20 -8.31
N CYS A 78 -3.63 -1.19 -9.47
CA CYS A 78 -3.80 -2.37 -10.35
C CYS A 78 -4.64 -3.53 -9.75
N LYS A 79 -5.19 -3.39 -8.54
CA LYS A 79 -6.11 -4.36 -7.91
C LYS A 79 -7.56 -3.87 -7.88
N SER A 80 -7.84 -2.77 -8.58
CA SER A 80 -9.14 -2.12 -8.67
C SER A 80 -9.47 -1.79 -10.12
N GLY A 81 -10.76 -1.77 -10.46
CA GLY A 81 -11.25 -1.47 -11.81
C GLY A 81 -11.46 -2.72 -12.67
N ARG A 82 -11.52 -2.54 -13.99
CA ARG A 82 -11.79 -3.62 -14.95
C ARG A 82 -10.66 -4.65 -14.92
N ARG A 83 -11.00 -5.92 -14.64
CA ARG A 83 -10.04 -7.02 -14.70
C ARG A 83 -9.61 -7.27 -16.15
N LYS A 84 -8.31 -7.49 -16.37
CA LYS A 84 -7.78 -7.89 -17.68
C LYS A 84 -8.32 -9.29 -18.00
N ILE A 85 -8.94 -9.44 -19.17
CA ILE A 85 -9.37 -10.74 -19.67
C ILE A 85 -8.13 -11.46 -20.19
N ASN A 86 -7.86 -12.67 -19.70
CA ASN A 86 -6.83 -13.51 -20.31
C ASN A 86 -7.33 -13.99 -21.68
N ARG A 87 -6.63 -13.59 -22.75
CA ARG A 87 -6.93 -13.97 -24.14
C ARG A 87 -5.81 -14.80 -24.76
N ASP A 88 -4.93 -15.38 -23.95
CA ASP A 88 -3.76 -16.12 -24.43
C ASP A 88 -4.17 -17.26 -25.39
N ARG A 89 -5.28 -17.96 -25.07
CA ARG A 89 -5.85 -19.00 -25.93
C ARG A 89 -6.38 -18.47 -27.28
N GLU A 90 -6.92 -17.25 -27.31
CA GLU A 90 -7.39 -16.61 -28.56
C GLU A 90 -6.19 -16.19 -29.42
N LEU A 91 -5.19 -15.58 -28.79
CA LEU A 91 -3.96 -15.15 -29.44
C LEU A 91 -3.17 -16.33 -30.01
N ALA A 92 -3.12 -17.46 -29.29
CA ALA A 92 -2.51 -18.70 -29.79
C ALA A 92 -3.21 -19.21 -31.05
N ARG A 93 -4.56 -19.17 -31.11
CA ARG A 93 -5.35 -19.53 -32.30
C ARG A 93 -5.07 -18.61 -33.49
N LEU A 94 -4.90 -17.30 -33.27
CA LEU A 94 -4.60 -16.34 -34.34
C LEU A 94 -3.20 -16.55 -34.92
N ARG A 95 -2.20 -16.87 -34.09
CA ARG A 95 -0.82 -17.14 -34.54
C ARG A 95 -0.69 -18.38 -35.43
N SER A 96 -1.58 -19.36 -35.26
CA SER A 96 -1.59 -20.57 -36.09
C SER A 96 -2.20 -20.36 -37.48
N VAL A 97 -2.77 -19.19 -37.76
CA VAL A 97 -3.29 -18.85 -39.10
C VAL A 97 -2.18 -18.16 -39.88
N ALA A 98 -1.81 -18.71 -41.03
CA ALA A 98 -0.84 -18.08 -41.92
C ALA A 98 -1.36 -16.70 -42.39
N PRO A 99 -0.51 -15.67 -42.46
CA PRO A 99 -0.92 -14.39 -43.05
C PRO A 99 -1.30 -14.61 -44.52
N GLN A 100 -2.42 -14.04 -44.93
CA GLN A 100 -2.87 -13.99 -46.34
C GLN A 100 -2.00 -13.01 -47.13
#